data_AF-A0A166UP02-F1
#
_entry.id   AF-A0A166UP02-F1
#
_cell.length_a   1.000
_cell.length_b   1.000
_cell.length_c   1.000
_cell.angle_alpha   90.00
_cell.angle_beta   90.00
_cell.angle_gamma   90.00
#
_symmetry.space_group_name_H-M   'P 1'
#
loop_
_entity.id
_entity.type
_entity.pdbx_description
1 polymer ?
#
loop_
_entity_poly.entity_id
_entity_poly.type
_entity_poly.pdbx_seq_one_letter_code
_entity_poly.pdbx_strand_id
1 'polypeptide(L)'
;LGTTNRPAPIGKWVKAARQMKKPPALTASTYPKQWVSWWSGLQPSWRQGDGMLPPPQYICDQGDWGPLRNCGKNGLEMVILSLVWWG
;
A
#
# COMPACT_ATOMS: atom_id res chain seq x y z
N LEU A 1 1.69 -3.83 -9.61
CA LEU A 1 1.61 -3.93 -8.13
C LEU A 1 0.35 -4.70 -7.71
N GLY A 2 0.51 -5.62 -6.76
CA GLY A 2 -0.57 -6.51 -6.27
C GLY A 2 -1.81 -5.77 -5.77
N THR A 3 -2.98 -6.41 -5.93
CA THR A 3 -4.30 -5.89 -5.53
C THR A 3 -4.85 -6.51 -4.26
N THR A 4 -4.24 -7.58 -3.75
CA THR A 4 -4.63 -8.27 -2.53
C THR A 4 -4.68 -7.29 -1.36
N ASN A 5 -5.79 -7.30 -0.59
CA ASN A 5 -6.04 -6.41 0.55
C ASN A 5 -6.01 -4.90 0.25
N ARG A 6 -5.90 -4.47 -1.03
CA ARG A 6 -5.91 -3.05 -1.40
C ARG A 6 -7.19 -2.39 -0.87
N PRO A 7 -7.09 -1.25 -0.15
CA PRO A 7 -8.26 -0.54 0.34
C PRO A 7 -9.21 -0.20 -0.81
N ALA A 8 -10.50 -0.50 -0.64
CA ALA A 8 -11.51 -0.31 -1.68
C ALA A 8 -11.58 1.14 -2.23
N PRO A 9 -11.46 2.21 -1.40
CA PRO A 9 -11.43 3.58 -1.91
C PRO A 9 -10.29 3.83 -2.91
N ILE A 10 -9.10 3.27 -2.66
CA ILE A 10 -7.94 3.37 -3.57
C ILE A 10 -8.25 2.64 -4.88
N GLY A 11 -8.79 1.42 -4.80
CA GLY A 11 -9.19 0.65 -5.97
C GLY A 11 -10.21 1.38 -6.85
N LYS A 12 -11.20 2.05 -6.22
CA LYS A 12 -12.19 2.89 -6.93
C LYS A 12 -11.53 4.10 -7.60
N TRP A 13 -10.64 4.80 -6.91
CA TRP A 13 -9.91 5.95 -7.46
C TRP A 13 -9.02 5.56 -8.66
N VAL A 14 -8.35 4.41 -8.60
CA VAL A 14 -7.56 3.88 -9.74
C VAL A 14 -8.47 3.61 -10.95
N LYS A 15 -9.64 3.00 -10.73
CA LYS A 15 -10.64 2.75 -11.80
C LYS A 15 -11.23 4.04 -12.36
N ALA A 16 -11.35 5.09 -11.56
CA ALA A 16 -11.81 6.42 -11.95
C ALA A 16 -10.72 7.28 -12.62
N ALA A 17 -9.78 6.65 -13.32
CA ALA A 17 -8.67 7.29 -14.03
C ALA A 17 -7.70 8.12 -13.15
N ARG A 18 -7.64 7.86 -11.84
CA ARG A 18 -6.66 8.47 -10.92
C ARG A 18 -6.74 10.00 -10.89
N GLN A 19 -7.95 10.55 -10.80
CA GLN A 19 -8.14 12.01 -10.76
C GLN A 19 -7.50 12.59 -9.48
N MET A 20 -6.33 13.24 -9.62
CA MET A 20 -5.59 13.81 -8.48
C MET A 20 -6.36 14.92 -7.76
N LYS A 21 -7.20 15.66 -8.49
CA LYS A 21 -8.10 16.69 -7.92
C LYS A 21 -9.27 16.11 -7.13
N LYS A 22 -9.47 14.78 -7.15
CA LYS A 22 -10.53 14.07 -6.44
C LYS A 22 -9.93 12.86 -5.70
N PRO A 23 -9.21 13.09 -4.60
CA PRO A 23 -8.65 12.00 -3.80
C PRO A 23 -9.77 11.10 -3.26
N PRO A 24 -9.47 9.81 -3.00
CA PRO A 24 -10.43 8.90 -2.40
C PRO A 24 -10.79 9.33 -0.97
N ALA A 25 -12.06 9.16 -0.61
CA ALA A 25 -12.50 9.35 0.78
C ALA A 25 -12.00 8.18 1.64
N LEU A 26 -11.17 8.49 2.65
CA LEU A 26 -10.55 7.51 3.54
C LEU A 26 -11.16 7.63 4.94
N THR A 27 -11.57 6.51 5.53
CA THR A 27 -12.14 6.47 6.88
C THR A 27 -11.02 6.24 7.89
N ALA A 28 -10.70 7.26 8.70
CA ALA A 28 -9.57 7.24 9.63
C ALA A 28 -9.56 6.05 10.62
N SER A 29 -10.73 5.56 11.04
CA SER A 29 -10.84 4.44 11.99
C SER A 29 -10.51 3.06 11.40
N THR A 30 -10.61 2.90 10.08
CA THR A 30 -10.45 1.58 9.43
C THR A 30 -9.34 1.54 8.39
N TYR A 31 -9.06 2.69 7.77
CA TYR A 31 -8.04 2.83 6.75
C TYR A 31 -6.63 2.40 7.19
N PRO A 32 -6.14 2.73 8.41
CA PRO A 32 -4.78 2.37 8.83
C PRO A 32 -4.53 0.85 8.77
N LYS A 33 -5.49 0.06 9.27
CA LYS A 33 -5.41 -1.41 9.27
C LYS A 33 -5.49 -1.99 7.86
N GLN A 34 -6.37 -1.45 7.01
CA GLN A 34 -6.46 -1.87 5.60
C GLN A 34 -5.17 -1.55 4.86
N TRP A 35 -4.58 -0.39 5.12
CA TRP A 35 -3.35 0.05 4.50
C TRP A 35 -2.18 -0.86 4.87
N VAL A 36 -1.99 -1.17 6.16
CA VAL A 36 -0.90 -2.06 6.58
C VAL A 36 -1.09 -3.48 6.08
N SER A 37 -2.31 -4.02 6.10
CA SER A 37 -2.60 -5.33 5.52
C SER A 37 -2.25 -5.41 4.03
N TRP A 38 -2.56 -4.34 3.29
CA TRP A 38 -2.14 -4.22 1.89
C TRP A 38 -0.62 -4.11 1.74
N TRP A 39 0.02 -3.21 2.51
CA TRP A 39 1.46 -2.98 2.46
C TRP A 39 2.26 -4.25 2.76
N SER A 40 1.88 -5.00 3.81
CA SER A 40 2.47 -6.28 4.17
C SER A 40 2.38 -7.29 3.02
N GLY A 41 1.22 -7.38 2.34
CA GLY A 41 1.05 -8.28 1.20
C GLY A 41 1.85 -7.90 -0.05
N LEU A 42 2.36 -6.67 -0.13
CA LEU A 42 3.25 -6.22 -1.22
C LEU A 42 4.73 -6.46 -0.91
N GLN A 43 5.07 -6.73 0.35
CA GLN A 43 6.46 -6.87 0.74
C GLN A 43 7.07 -8.20 0.27
N PRO A 44 8.39 -8.22 0.01
CA PRO A 44 9.15 -9.45 -0.08
C PRO A 44 8.93 -10.32 1.17
N SER A 45 9.05 -11.65 1.04
CA SER A 45 8.79 -12.61 2.13
C SER A 45 9.52 -12.28 3.44
N TRP A 46 10.75 -11.80 3.36
CA TRP A 46 11.58 -11.41 4.52
C TRP A 46 11.11 -10.12 5.21
N ARG A 47 10.21 -9.34 4.59
CA ARG A 47 9.66 -8.07 5.09
C ARG A 47 8.13 -8.11 5.23
N GLN A 48 7.50 -9.28 5.26
CA GLN A 48 6.06 -9.40 5.51
C GLN A 48 5.77 -9.29 7.01
N GLY A 49 4.87 -8.39 7.40
CA GLY A 49 4.33 -8.32 8.77
C GLY A 49 3.00 -9.07 8.91
N ASP A 50 2.46 -9.09 10.11
CA ASP A 50 1.14 -9.67 10.44
C ASP A 50 -0.06 -8.84 9.94
N GLY A 51 0.21 -7.68 9.32
CA GLY A 51 -0.83 -6.77 8.85
C GLY A 51 -1.38 -5.84 9.96
N MET A 52 -0.71 -5.79 11.12
CA MET A 52 -1.09 -4.95 12.26
C MET A 52 -0.15 -3.74 12.41
N LEU A 53 -0.62 -2.77 13.20
CA LEU A 53 0.14 -1.59 13.58
C LEU A 53 0.67 -1.73 15.02
N PRO A 54 1.91 -1.28 15.31
CA PRO A 54 2.92 -0.83 14.35
C PRO A 54 3.51 -2.02 13.56
N PRO A 55 4.05 -1.79 12.35
CA PRO A 55 4.74 -2.84 11.61
C PRO A 55 5.94 -3.36 12.41
N PRO A 56 6.27 -4.67 12.32
CA PRO A 56 7.42 -5.21 13.01
C PRO A 56 8.75 -4.62 12.50
N GLN A 57 9.79 -4.72 13.30
CA GLN A 57 11.15 -4.37 12.88
C GLN A 57 11.70 -5.51 12.01
N TYR A 58 12.24 -5.17 10.84
CA TYR A 58 12.79 -6.13 9.89
C TYR A 58 14.30 -6.01 9.83
N ILE A 59 15.01 -7.14 9.81
CA ILE A 59 16.45 -7.19 9.54
C ILE A 59 16.62 -7.50 8.07
N CYS A 60 17.32 -6.64 7.34
CA CYS A 60 17.67 -6.87 5.94
C CYS A 60 19.08 -7.44 5.92
N ASP A 61 19.21 -8.76 5.90
CA ASP A 61 20.50 -9.44 5.82
C ASP A 61 20.99 -9.54 4.37
N GLN A 62 20.16 -10.02 3.43
CA GLN A 62 20.44 -10.06 1.97
C GLN A 62 19.16 -10.13 1.10
N GLY A 63 18.01 -9.73 1.65
CA GLY A 63 16.72 -9.94 1.01
C GLY A 63 16.51 -9.20 -0.33
N ASP A 64 15.96 -9.91 -1.33
CA ASP A 64 15.62 -9.32 -2.63
C ASP A 64 14.43 -8.35 -2.52
N TRP A 65 14.57 -7.18 -3.13
CA TRP A 65 13.56 -6.13 -3.24
C TRP A 65 12.76 -6.19 -4.55
N GLY A 66 13.08 -7.13 -5.43
CA GLY A 66 12.44 -7.37 -6.71
C GLY A 66 10.90 -7.28 -6.70
N PRO A 67 10.19 -7.84 -5.69
CA PRO A 67 8.73 -7.71 -5.60
C PRO A 67 8.21 -6.27 -5.57
N LEU A 68 9.00 -5.31 -5.07
CA LEU A 68 8.64 -3.88 -5.04
C LEU A 68 9.10 -3.12 -6.29
N ARG A 69 9.88 -3.74 -7.19
CA ARG A 69 10.32 -3.18 -8.47
C ARG A 69 9.19 -3.14 -9.51
N ASN A 70 8.05 -2.57 -9.12
CA ASN A 70 6.89 -2.32 -9.96
C ASN A 70 6.93 -0.87 -10.46
N CYS A 71 7.50 -0.65 -11.64
CA CYS A 71 7.51 0.66 -12.28
C CYS A 71 6.15 0.99 -12.93
N GLY A 72 5.88 2.29 -13.12
CA GLY A 72 4.69 2.78 -13.84
C GLY A 72 3.55 3.28 -12.93
N LYS A 73 2.46 3.72 -13.57
CA LYS A 73 1.34 4.47 -12.95
C LYS A 73 0.54 3.72 -11.87
N ASN A 74 0.80 2.43 -11.70
CA ASN A 74 0.18 1.56 -10.68
C ASN A 74 1.25 0.90 -9.79
N GLY A 75 2.44 1.50 -9.75
CA GLY A 75 3.60 1.04 -8.98
C GLY A 75 3.59 1.58 -7.55
N LEU A 76 4.78 1.73 -6.98
CA LEU A 76 4.98 2.20 -5.60
C LEU A 76 4.42 3.61 -5.35
N GLU A 77 4.38 4.47 -6.38
CA GLU A 77 3.76 5.81 -6.34
C GLU A 77 2.35 5.78 -5.72
N MET A 78 1.52 4.82 -6.10
CA MET A 78 0.15 4.71 -5.60
C MET A 78 0.10 4.39 -4.10
N VAL A 79 1.06 3.61 -3.60
CA VAL A 79 1.19 3.33 -2.17
C VAL A 79 1.55 4.60 -1.41
N ILE A 80 2.49 5.39 -1.95
CA ILE A 80 2.91 6.65 -1.34
C ILE A 80 1.77 7.68 -1.35
N LEU A 81 1.08 7.87 -2.47
CA LEU A 81 -0.08 8.77 -2.57
C LEU A 81 -1.17 8.39 -1.56
N SER A 82 -1.37 7.10 -1.33
CA SER A 82 -2.36 6.61 -0.38
C SER A 82 -2.03 6.94 1.08
N LEU A 83 -0.74 7.10 1.42
CA LEU A 83 -0.31 7.66 2.70
C LEU A 83 -0.53 9.18 2.77
N VAL A 84 -0.18 9.92 1.71
CA VAL A 84 -0.37 11.38 1.64
C VAL A 84 -1.82 11.79 1.86
N TRP A 85 -2.78 11.02 1.34
CA TRP A 85 -4.20 11.30 1.56
C TRP A 85 -4.72 10.90 2.93
N TRP A 86 -4.03 9.98 3.61
CA TRP A 86 -4.40 9.59 4.95
C TRP A 86 -4.01 10.67 5.97
N GLY A 87 -2.86 11.33 5.77
CA GLY A 87 -2.39 12.43 6.62
C GLY A 87 -1.08 12.10 7.29
#